data_AF-A0A919YP80-F1
#
_entry.id   AF-A0A919YP80-F1
#
_cell.length_a   1.000
_cell.length_b   1.000
_cell.length_c   1.000
_cell.angle_alpha   90.00
_cell.angle_beta   90.00
_cell.angle_gamma   90.00
#
_symmetry.space_group_name_H-M   'P 1'
#
loop_
_entity.id
_entity.type
_entity.pdbx_description
1 polymer ?
#
loop_
_entity_poly.entity_id
_entity_poly.type
_entity_poly.pdbx_seq_one_letter_code
_entity_poly.pdbx_strand_id
1 'polypeptide(L)'
;MSMTADPSYNIALYLSLSGLLMQKRYKKSPPKQLKTNNYMRCWKMNKFKINYVSQPDFSLCDEACLAMVAQIPIEEAMAAMRGKEGSGTSDFYKALKKYKIDYLSWRDIDTIDELPLLCVLLVKFPTYTHSVLYYDGTFYDPEFGVFESKYEPKGEITHFMELYIDGIYRNKEIKIKIPQDFKEAFEKDQIAYELYQNLPYPQKSKFIYGISHFKNPETKKKNIEKRLTELKK
;
A
#
# COMPACT_ATOMS: atom_id res chain seq x y z
N MET A 1 -43.74 -4.00 -48.65
CA MET A 1 -43.55 -3.00 -47.56
C MET A 1 -42.68 -3.64 -46.50
N SER A 2 -41.40 -3.25 -46.47
CA SER A 2 -40.46 -3.63 -45.41
C SER A 2 -40.69 -2.72 -44.21
N MET A 3 -40.73 -3.28 -43.00
CA MET A 3 -40.50 -2.52 -41.78
C MET A 3 -39.48 -3.25 -40.92
N THR A 4 -38.44 -2.47 -40.62
CA THR A 4 -37.25 -2.76 -39.84
C THR A 4 -37.58 -2.93 -38.35
N ALA A 5 -36.96 -3.91 -37.69
CA ALA A 5 -37.01 -4.05 -36.24
C ALA A 5 -36.00 -3.09 -35.58
N ASP A 6 -36.49 -2.32 -34.61
CA ASP A 6 -35.74 -1.38 -33.75
C ASP A 6 -35.27 -2.10 -32.47
N PRO A 7 -33.96 -2.13 -32.13
CA PRO A 7 -33.44 -2.86 -30.99
C PRO A 7 -33.30 -1.99 -29.72
N SER A 8 -34.30 -1.19 -29.38
CA SER A 8 -34.26 -0.27 -28.22
C SER A 8 -35.19 -0.64 -27.05
N TYR A 9 -35.70 -1.88 -27.00
CA TYR A 9 -36.53 -2.36 -25.88
C TYR A 9 -36.03 -3.70 -25.33
N ASN A 10 -34.90 -3.70 -24.62
CA ASN A 10 -34.53 -4.83 -23.75
C ASN A 10 -33.52 -4.47 -22.63
N ILE A 11 -33.70 -3.33 -21.97
CA ILE A 11 -32.89 -2.95 -20.78
C ILE A 11 -33.75 -2.73 -19.52
N ALA A 12 -35.08 -2.72 -19.62
CA ALA A 12 -35.97 -2.42 -18.49
C ALA A 12 -36.51 -3.65 -17.72
N LEU A 13 -36.12 -4.89 -18.07
CA LEU A 13 -36.67 -6.09 -17.40
C LEU A 13 -35.68 -6.88 -16.52
N TYR A 14 -34.42 -6.43 -16.39
CA TYR A 14 -33.43 -7.08 -15.52
C TYR A 14 -33.20 -6.38 -14.16
N LEU A 15 -33.91 -5.27 -13.90
CA LEU A 15 -33.77 -4.49 -12.65
C LEU A 15 -34.96 -4.61 -11.67
N SER A 16 -35.89 -5.55 -11.87
CA SER A 16 -37.02 -5.74 -10.93
C SER A 16 -37.14 -7.14 -10.31
N LEU A 17 -36.22 -8.06 -10.58
CA LEU A 17 -36.26 -9.44 -10.03
C LEU A 17 -35.12 -9.79 -9.05
N SER A 18 -34.14 -8.90 -8.86
CA SER A 18 -33.07 -9.04 -7.85
C SER A 18 -33.35 -8.28 -6.55
N GLY A 19 -34.42 -7.49 -6.48
CA GLY A 19 -34.80 -6.69 -5.31
C GLY A 19 -35.73 -7.38 -4.29
N LEU A 20 -36.22 -8.59 -4.57
CA LEU A 20 -37.30 -9.21 -3.78
C LEU A 20 -37.01 -10.65 -3.35
N LEU A 21 -35.77 -11.00 -2.98
CA LEU A 21 -35.46 -12.34 -2.43
C LEU A 21 -34.33 -12.41 -1.40
N MET A 22 -33.99 -11.30 -0.72
CA MET A 22 -33.03 -11.28 0.39
C MET A 22 -33.55 -10.52 1.62
N GLN A 23 -34.78 -10.80 2.05
CA GLN A 23 -35.24 -10.47 3.41
C GLN A 23 -35.42 -11.74 4.27
N LYS A 24 -34.34 -12.51 4.42
CA LYS A 24 -34.26 -13.55 5.47
C LYS A 24 -33.43 -13.04 6.64
N ARG A 25 -34.14 -12.40 7.58
CA ARG A 25 -33.90 -12.35 9.04
C ARG A 25 -32.48 -12.71 9.51
N TYR A 26 -31.60 -11.72 9.58
CA TYR A 26 -30.44 -11.75 10.49
C TYR A 26 -30.95 -11.60 11.93
N LYS A 27 -31.12 -12.72 12.64
CA LYS A 27 -31.29 -12.72 14.10
C LYS A 27 -29.93 -12.36 14.72
N LYS A 28 -29.85 -11.20 15.37
CA LYS A 28 -28.69 -10.79 16.19
C LYS A 28 -28.45 -11.84 17.28
N SER A 29 -27.35 -12.57 17.17
CA SER A 29 -26.75 -13.28 18.30
C SER A 29 -25.86 -12.29 19.06
N PRO A 30 -25.83 -12.30 20.40
CA PRO A 30 -24.98 -11.39 21.16
C PRO A 30 -23.50 -11.64 20.83
N PRO A 31 -22.65 -10.59 20.84
CA PRO A 31 -21.24 -10.75 20.50
C PRO A 31 -20.58 -11.67 21.54
N LYS A 32 -20.12 -12.84 21.09
CA LYS A 32 -19.21 -13.67 21.88
C LYS A 32 -17.97 -12.83 22.15
N GLN A 33 -17.65 -12.61 23.43
CA GLN A 33 -16.40 -11.98 23.86
C GLN A 33 -15.24 -12.69 23.18
N LEU A 34 -14.57 -11.99 22.25
CA LEU A 34 -13.30 -12.44 21.69
C LEU A 34 -12.30 -12.46 22.84
N LYS A 35 -11.94 -13.68 23.26
CA LYS A 35 -10.84 -13.92 24.19
C LYS A 35 -9.59 -13.27 23.60
N THR A 36 -9.06 -12.28 24.31
CA THR A 36 -7.80 -11.61 24.01
C THR A 36 -6.66 -12.61 24.21
N ASN A 37 -6.36 -13.41 23.20
CA ASN A 37 -5.14 -14.20 23.19
C ASN A 37 -3.98 -13.30 22.76
N ASN A 38 -3.03 -13.15 23.67
CA ASN A 38 -1.70 -12.59 23.50
C ASN A 38 -1.03 -13.06 22.19
N TYR A 39 -1.17 -12.30 21.11
CA TYR A 39 -0.25 -12.38 19.98
C TYR A 39 0.78 -11.26 20.10
N MET A 40 1.66 -11.42 21.08
CA MET A 40 3.01 -10.89 20.96
C MET A 40 3.66 -11.68 19.83
N ARG A 41 3.42 -11.29 18.57
CA ARG A 41 4.04 -11.90 17.40
C ARG A 41 5.54 -11.71 17.54
N CYS A 42 6.19 -12.79 17.99
CA CYS A 42 7.61 -12.86 18.18
C CYS A 42 8.24 -12.89 16.78
N TRP A 43 8.62 -11.73 16.26
CA TRP A 43 9.45 -11.57 15.05
C TRP A 43 10.89 -12.10 15.26
N LYS A 44 11.09 -13.00 16.21
CA LYS A 44 12.37 -13.65 16.44
C LYS A 44 12.43 -14.89 15.55
N MET A 45 13.27 -14.78 14.52
CA MET A 45 14.04 -15.87 13.89
C MET A 45 13.54 -16.53 12.60
N ASN A 46 12.44 -16.12 11.98
CA ASN A 46 12.12 -16.58 10.61
C ASN A 46 12.31 -15.45 9.58
N LYS A 47 13.06 -15.76 8.51
CA LYS A 47 13.13 -14.93 7.29
C LYS A 47 11.70 -14.57 6.90
N PHE A 48 11.41 -13.27 6.81
CA PHE A 48 10.08 -12.81 6.44
C PHE A 48 9.69 -13.44 5.10
N LYS A 49 8.56 -14.15 5.08
CA LYS A 49 8.02 -14.78 3.88
C LYS A 49 6.58 -14.32 3.73
N ILE A 50 6.24 -13.81 2.55
CA ILE A 50 4.87 -13.52 2.21
C ILE A 50 4.15 -14.84 1.90
N ASN A 51 3.05 -15.09 2.59
CA ASN A 51 2.10 -16.12 2.22
C ASN A 51 1.07 -15.45 1.31
N TYR A 52 0.92 -15.96 0.09
CA TYR A 52 -0.02 -15.43 -0.88
C TYR A 52 -1.46 -15.51 -0.37
N VAL A 53 -2.23 -14.45 -0.58
CA VAL A 53 -3.66 -14.37 -0.27
C VAL A 53 -4.38 -13.85 -1.51
N SER A 54 -5.25 -14.69 -2.08
CA SER A 54 -6.14 -14.28 -3.17
C SER A 54 -7.31 -13.45 -2.63
N GLN A 55 -7.77 -12.47 -3.39
CA GLN A 55 -8.96 -11.70 -3.04
C GLN A 55 -10.22 -12.58 -3.20
N PRO A 56 -11.14 -12.59 -2.21
CA PRO A 56 -12.38 -13.36 -2.33
C PRO A 56 -13.45 -12.61 -3.15
N ASP A 57 -13.25 -11.31 -3.41
CA ASP A 57 -14.13 -10.47 -4.22
C ASP A 57 -13.29 -9.41 -4.98
N PHE A 58 -13.81 -8.92 -6.11
CA PHE A 58 -13.14 -7.92 -6.96
C PHE A 58 -12.84 -6.59 -6.23
N SER A 59 -13.50 -6.30 -5.12
CA SER A 59 -13.32 -5.08 -4.31
C SER A 59 -12.34 -5.23 -3.13
N LEU A 60 -11.61 -6.35 -3.04
CA LEU A 60 -10.82 -6.73 -1.85
C LEU A 60 -9.30 -6.79 -2.09
N CYS A 61 -8.78 -6.16 -3.15
CA CYS A 61 -7.36 -6.18 -3.46
C CYS A 61 -6.49 -5.50 -2.38
N ASP A 62 -6.96 -4.39 -1.78
CA ASP A 62 -6.25 -3.71 -0.70
C ASP A 62 -6.22 -4.55 0.59
N GLU A 63 -7.36 -5.15 0.96
CA GLU A 63 -7.45 -6.05 2.11
C GLU A 63 -6.56 -7.28 1.95
N ALA A 64 -6.46 -7.84 0.74
CA ALA A 64 -5.54 -8.93 0.45
C ALA A 64 -4.07 -8.50 0.58
N CYS A 65 -3.71 -7.31 0.08
CA CYS A 65 -2.39 -6.73 0.29
C CYS A 65 -2.08 -6.55 1.79
N LEU A 66 -3.05 -6.05 2.58
CA LEU A 66 -2.93 -5.93 4.03
C LEU A 66 -2.71 -7.29 4.69
N ALA A 67 -3.51 -8.29 4.31
CA ALA A 67 -3.45 -9.64 4.87
C ALA A 67 -2.07 -10.26 4.68
N MET A 68 -1.52 -10.13 3.47
CA MET A 68 -0.18 -10.61 3.12
C MET A 68 0.91 -9.92 3.95
N VAL A 69 0.91 -8.58 4.00
CA VAL A 69 1.99 -7.82 4.63
C VAL A 69 1.93 -7.86 6.16
N ALA A 70 0.73 -7.87 6.73
CA ALA A 70 0.51 -8.02 8.17
C ALA A 70 0.52 -9.49 8.63
N GLN A 71 0.57 -10.46 7.71
CA GLN A 71 0.49 -11.90 7.98
C GLN A 71 -0.76 -12.28 8.80
N ILE A 72 -1.92 -11.76 8.43
CA ILE A 72 -3.21 -12.04 9.08
C ILE A 72 -4.16 -12.71 8.09
N PRO A 73 -5.20 -13.43 8.56
CA PRO A 73 -6.27 -13.90 7.70
C PRO A 73 -6.98 -12.75 6.96
N ILE A 74 -7.52 -13.02 5.77
CA ILE A 74 -8.22 -12.01 4.97
C ILE A 74 -9.43 -11.41 5.71
N GLU A 75 -10.11 -12.20 6.54
CA GLU A 75 -11.26 -11.75 7.33
C GLU A 75 -10.85 -10.72 8.38
N GLU A 76 -9.65 -10.87 8.96
CA GLU A 76 -9.10 -9.91 9.91
C GLU A 76 -8.67 -8.62 9.21
N ALA A 77 -8.13 -8.71 8.00
CA ALA A 77 -7.81 -7.55 7.16
C ALA A 77 -9.09 -6.77 6.79
N MET A 78 -10.13 -7.47 6.34
CA MET A 78 -11.45 -6.89 6.06
C MET A 78 -12.02 -6.18 7.29
N ALA A 79 -11.97 -6.82 8.47
CA ALA A 79 -12.44 -6.20 9.71
C ALA A 79 -11.60 -4.99 10.15
N ALA A 80 -10.32 -4.94 9.78
CA ALA A 80 -9.44 -3.81 10.07
C ALA A 80 -9.66 -2.61 9.15
N MET A 81 -10.12 -2.83 7.91
CA MET A 81 -10.28 -1.79 6.88
C MET A 81 -11.73 -1.34 6.69
N ARG A 82 -12.71 -2.23 6.83
CA ARG A 82 -14.11 -1.91 6.52
C ARG A 82 -14.81 -1.30 7.74
N GLY A 83 -14.95 0.02 7.70
CA GLY A 83 -15.89 0.77 8.54
C GLY A 83 -17.34 0.64 8.04
N LYS A 84 -18.25 1.50 8.52
CA LYS A 84 -19.67 1.47 8.14
C LYS A 84 -19.96 1.84 6.68
N GLU A 85 -19.00 2.40 5.93
CA GLU A 85 -19.25 3.01 4.60
C GLU A 85 -18.35 2.51 3.46
N GLY A 86 -17.62 1.40 3.66
CA GLY A 86 -16.69 0.83 2.68
C GLY A 86 -15.22 0.93 3.11
N SER A 87 -14.31 0.44 2.26
CA SER A 87 -12.86 0.57 2.42
C SER A 87 -12.31 1.59 1.43
N GLY A 88 -11.39 2.44 1.90
CA GLY A 88 -10.65 3.36 1.03
C GLY A 88 -9.24 3.62 1.58
N THR A 89 -8.47 4.46 0.87
CA THR A 89 -7.05 4.71 1.18
C THR A 89 -6.80 5.13 2.63
N SER A 90 -7.71 5.91 3.22
CA SER A 90 -7.59 6.36 4.61
C SER A 90 -7.68 5.21 5.61
N ASP A 91 -8.49 4.18 5.32
CA ASP A 91 -8.66 3.03 6.19
C ASP A 91 -7.50 2.05 6.04
N PHE A 92 -6.95 1.94 4.83
CA PHE A 92 -5.71 1.21 4.63
C PHE A 92 -4.56 1.79 5.46
N TYR A 93 -4.37 3.12 5.47
CA TYR A 93 -3.36 3.78 6.31
C TYR A 93 -3.60 3.56 7.81
N LYS A 94 -4.85 3.65 8.27
CA LYS A 94 -5.19 3.34 9.67
C LYS A 94 -4.86 1.88 10.02
N ALA A 95 -5.15 0.95 9.11
CA ALA A 95 -4.87 -0.46 9.30
C ALA A 95 -3.36 -0.75 9.34
N LEU A 96 -2.57 -0.17 8.43
CA LEU A 96 -1.11 -0.25 8.47
C LEU A 96 -0.55 0.23 9.82
N LYS A 97 -1.03 1.38 10.30
CA LYS A 97 -0.65 1.92 11.60
C LYS A 97 -1.06 0.98 12.75
N LYS A 98 -2.27 0.40 12.71
CA LYS A 98 -2.74 -0.59 13.69
C LYS A 98 -1.80 -1.80 13.79
N TYR A 99 -1.30 -2.27 12.66
CA TYR A 99 -0.36 -3.40 12.60
C TYR A 99 1.12 -2.99 12.72
N LYS A 100 1.40 -1.71 13.07
CA LYS A 100 2.75 -1.16 13.23
C LYS A 100 3.62 -1.30 11.97
N ILE A 101 2.99 -1.18 10.80
CA ILE A 101 3.65 -1.15 9.51
C ILE A 101 3.81 0.31 9.13
N ASP A 102 5.06 0.76 9.11
CA ASP A 102 5.38 2.11 8.67
C ASP A 102 5.25 2.18 7.14
N TYR A 103 4.94 3.36 6.62
CA TYR A 103 4.79 3.55 5.18
C TYR A 103 5.25 4.95 4.74
N LEU A 104 5.49 5.08 3.45
CA LEU A 104 5.49 6.35 2.73
C LEU A 104 4.30 6.38 1.81
N SER A 105 3.56 7.51 1.80
CA SER A 105 2.38 7.70 0.95
C SER A 105 2.70 7.46 -0.52
N TRP A 106 1.64 7.20 -1.29
CA TRP A 106 1.71 7.01 -2.74
C TRP A 106 2.59 8.04 -3.46
N ARG A 107 3.40 7.53 -4.39
CA ARG A 107 4.24 8.30 -5.31
C ARG A 107 4.12 7.74 -6.72
N ASP A 108 4.29 8.59 -7.73
CA ASP A 108 4.35 8.18 -9.14
C ASP A 108 5.54 7.24 -9.37
N ILE A 109 5.34 6.19 -10.17
CA ILE A 109 6.38 5.20 -10.48
C ILE A 109 7.59 5.85 -11.17
N ASP A 110 7.37 6.90 -11.95
CA ASP A 110 8.41 7.65 -12.69
C ASP A 110 9.39 8.39 -11.76
N THR A 111 9.13 8.42 -10.45
CA THR A 111 10.02 9.06 -9.47
C THR A 111 11.17 8.16 -9.01
N ILE A 112 11.20 6.90 -9.43
CA ILE A 112 12.19 5.90 -9.02
C ILE A 112 12.71 5.10 -10.21
N ASP A 113 13.97 4.66 -10.12
CA ASP A 113 14.57 3.77 -11.13
C ASP A 113 14.29 2.29 -10.79
N GLU A 114 14.14 1.98 -9.50
CA GLU A 114 13.95 0.63 -8.97
C GLU A 114 12.88 0.63 -7.87
N LEU A 115 12.06 -0.43 -7.84
CA LEU A 115 11.03 -0.61 -6.82
C LEU A 115 11.65 -0.79 -5.43
N PRO A 116 11.09 -0.15 -4.37
CA PRO A 116 11.50 -0.42 -3.01
C PRO A 116 11.32 -1.89 -2.66
N LEU A 117 12.16 -2.38 -1.75
CA LEU A 117 12.19 -3.77 -1.33
C LEU A 117 10.81 -4.35 -1.00
N LEU A 118 9.96 -3.57 -0.33
CA LEU A 118 8.57 -3.90 -0.05
C LEU A 118 7.70 -2.68 -0.38
N CYS A 119 6.73 -2.84 -1.28
CA CYS A 119 5.77 -1.79 -1.59
C CYS A 119 4.43 -2.36 -2.08
N VAL A 120 3.37 -1.56 -1.97
CA VAL A 120 2.11 -1.80 -2.69
C VAL A 120 2.18 -1.00 -3.98
N LEU A 121 1.81 -1.62 -5.09
CA LEU A 121 1.76 -1.03 -6.42
C LEU A 121 0.31 -0.76 -6.79
N LEU A 122 0.05 0.39 -7.40
CA LEU A 122 -1.23 0.71 -8.01
C LEU A 122 -1.14 0.44 -9.52
N VAL A 123 -1.80 -0.62 -9.95
CA VAL A 123 -1.88 -1.06 -11.33
C VAL A 123 -3.17 -0.54 -11.95
N LYS A 124 -3.06 0.14 -13.09
CA LYS A 124 -4.18 0.65 -13.86
C LYS A 124 -4.50 -0.30 -15.01
N PHE A 125 -5.69 -0.88 -14.97
CA PHE A 125 -6.29 -1.61 -16.07
C PHE A 125 -7.27 -0.69 -16.84
N PRO A 126 -7.74 -1.08 -18.04
CA PRO A 126 -8.66 -0.24 -18.82
C PRO A 126 -9.95 0.14 -18.08
N THR A 127 -10.46 -0.73 -17.20
CA THR A 127 -11.76 -0.57 -16.54
C THR A 127 -11.69 -0.36 -15.03
N TYR A 128 -10.55 -0.58 -14.40
CA TYR A 128 -10.39 -0.49 -12.94
C TYR A 128 -8.93 -0.29 -12.53
N THR A 129 -8.73 0.05 -11.26
CA THR A 129 -7.42 0.07 -10.61
C THR A 129 -7.31 -1.09 -9.64
N HIS A 130 -6.10 -1.61 -9.49
CA HIS A 130 -5.80 -2.81 -8.71
C HIS A 130 -4.55 -2.63 -7.87
N SER A 131 -4.58 -3.17 -6.65
CA SER A 131 -3.43 -3.14 -5.74
C SER A 131 -2.69 -4.47 -5.78
N VAL A 132 -1.37 -4.39 -5.99
CA VAL A 132 -0.47 -5.54 -6.04
C VAL A 132 0.62 -5.36 -5.00
N LEU A 133 0.92 -6.40 -4.21
CA LEU A 133 2.03 -6.35 -3.26
C LEU A 133 3.32 -6.76 -3.97
N TYR A 134 4.37 -5.95 -3.88
CA TYR A 134 5.71 -6.29 -4.35
C TYR A 134 6.64 -6.52 -3.16
N TYR A 135 7.38 -7.64 -3.19
CA TYR A 135 8.42 -7.93 -2.22
C TYR A 135 9.61 -8.63 -2.88
N ASP A 136 10.78 -7.99 -2.83
CA ASP A 136 12.09 -8.58 -3.19
C ASP A 136 12.11 -9.25 -4.58
N GLY A 137 11.54 -8.58 -5.60
CA GLY A 137 11.48 -9.07 -6.97
C GLY A 137 10.26 -9.94 -7.30
N THR A 138 9.39 -10.22 -6.32
CA THR A 138 8.16 -10.99 -6.51
C THR A 138 6.92 -10.10 -6.40
N PHE A 139 5.99 -10.27 -7.34
CA PHE A 139 4.69 -9.61 -7.37
C PHE A 139 3.63 -10.60 -6.86
N TYR A 140 2.87 -10.19 -5.86
CA TYR A 140 1.78 -10.94 -5.27
C TYR A 140 0.48 -10.21 -5.62
N ASP A 141 -0.15 -10.66 -6.69
CA ASP A 141 -1.37 -10.12 -7.23
C ASP A 141 -2.59 -10.86 -6.66
N PRO A 142 -3.44 -10.18 -5.86
CA PRO A 142 -4.61 -10.84 -5.25
C PRO A 142 -5.60 -11.44 -6.25
N GLU A 143 -5.61 -11.00 -7.50
CA GLU A 143 -6.49 -11.47 -8.57
C GLU A 143 -5.80 -12.51 -9.48
N PHE A 144 -4.56 -12.22 -9.90
CA PHE A 144 -3.89 -12.99 -10.95
C PHE A 144 -2.82 -13.98 -10.47
N GLY A 145 -2.48 -13.98 -9.17
CA GLY A 145 -1.53 -14.92 -8.58
C GLY A 145 -0.16 -14.32 -8.27
N VAL A 146 0.89 -15.14 -8.35
CA VAL A 146 2.27 -14.74 -7.98
C VAL A 146 3.15 -14.74 -9.22
N PHE A 147 3.91 -13.66 -9.42
CA PHE A 147 4.83 -13.50 -10.54
C PHE A 147 6.24 -13.18 -10.05
N GLU A 148 7.24 -13.89 -10.56
CA GLU A 148 8.64 -13.67 -10.20
C GLU A 148 9.35 -12.83 -11.27
N SER A 149 10.17 -11.87 -10.82
CA SER A 149 11.01 -10.98 -11.65
C SER A 149 10.26 -9.97 -12.54
N LYS A 150 9.09 -10.32 -13.08
CA LYS A 150 8.31 -9.46 -13.96
C LYS A 150 6.81 -9.64 -13.71
N TYR A 151 6.09 -8.52 -13.72
CA TYR A 151 4.63 -8.52 -13.69
C TYR A 151 4.07 -8.77 -15.11
N GLU A 152 3.29 -9.84 -15.27
CA GLU A 152 2.77 -10.29 -16.57
C GLU A 152 1.41 -9.71 -16.99
N PRO A 153 0.45 -9.43 -16.07
CA PRO A 153 -0.83 -8.86 -16.46
C PRO A 153 -0.68 -7.54 -17.22
N LYS A 154 -1.58 -7.29 -18.18
CA LYS A 154 -1.54 -6.11 -19.09
C LYS A 154 -2.00 -4.79 -18.42
N GLY A 155 -1.67 -4.62 -17.15
CA GLY A 155 -1.92 -3.39 -16.41
C GLY A 155 -0.67 -2.51 -16.36
N GLU A 156 -0.86 -1.21 -16.30
CA GLU A 156 0.22 -0.24 -16.14
C GLU A 156 0.45 0.04 -14.65
N ILE A 157 1.64 -0.22 -14.13
CA ILE A 157 2.01 0.22 -12.76
C ILE A 157 2.19 1.73 -12.82
N THR A 158 1.38 2.48 -12.07
CA THR A 158 1.39 3.94 -12.12
C THR A 158 1.95 4.57 -10.85
N HIS A 159 1.68 3.95 -9.70
CA HIS A 159 2.10 4.47 -8.39
C HIS A 159 2.59 3.34 -7.51
N PHE A 160 3.33 3.71 -6.48
CA PHE A 160 3.74 2.80 -5.42
C PHE A 160 3.65 3.46 -4.05
N MET A 161 3.41 2.64 -3.04
CA MET A 161 3.45 3.00 -1.63
C MET A 161 4.46 2.10 -0.94
N GLU A 162 5.57 2.66 -0.51
CA GLU A 162 6.64 1.92 0.15
C GLU A 162 6.24 1.55 1.58
N LEU A 163 6.48 0.30 1.97
CA LEU A 163 6.17 -0.24 3.29
C LEU A 163 7.44 -0.63 4.05
N TYR A 164 7.41 -0.41 5.35
CA TYR A 164 8.52 -0.66 6.26
C TYR A 164 8.08 -1.58 7.39
N ILE A 165 8.73 -2.74 7.46
CA ILE A 165 8.57 -3.71 8.54
C ILE A 165 9.95 -3.98 9.11
N ASP A 166 10.18 -3.70 10.39
CA ASP A 166 11.49 -3.85 11.02
C ASP A 166 12.14 -5.22 10.74
N GLY A 167 11.35 -6.31 10.77
CA GLY A 167 11.85 -7.66 10.50
C GLY A 167 12.42 -7.88 9.08
N ILE A 168 12.01 -7.08 8.10
CA ILE A 168 12.51 -7.12 6.72
C ILE A 168 13.76 -6.26 6.56
N TYR A 169 13.75 -5.07 7.20
CA TYR A 169 14.74 -4.03 6.97
C TYR A 169 15.94 -4.09 7.94
N ARG A 170 15.82 -4.73 9.11
CA ARG A 170 16.82 -4.70 10.20
C ARG A 170 18.25 -5.10 9.78
N ASN A 171 18.38 -6.02 8.82
CA ASN A 171 19.67 -6.58 8.40
C ASN A 171 19.96 -6.39 6.90
N LYS A 172 19.16 -5.60 6.18
CA LYS A 172 19.41 -5.32 4.76
C LYS A 172 20.08 -3.97 4.62
N GLU A 173 21.24 -3.95 3.97
CA GLU A 173 21.87 -2.71 3.53
C GLU A 173 21.07 -2.17 2.36
N ILE A 174 20.43 -1.01 2.55
CA ILE A 174 19.61 -0.37 1.51
C ILE A 174 20.22 0.98 1.19
N LYS A 175 20.59 1.15 -0.08
CA LYS A 175 21.17 2.38 -0.60
C LYS A 175 20.06 3.32 -1.01
N ILE A 176 19.87 4.41 -0.27
CA ILE A 176 18.95 5.48 -0.65
C ILE A 176 19.64 6.37 -1.68
N LYS A 177 19.00 6.57 -2.84
CA LYS A 177 19.46 7.55 -3.82
C LYS A 177 19.18 8.95 -3.30
N ILE A 178 20.20 9.61 -2.77
CA ILE A 178 20.11 10.98 -2.27
C ILE A 178 20.03 11.94 -3.48
N PRO A 179 18.97 12.77 -3.59
CA PRO A 179 18.86 13.78 -4.63
C PRO A 179 19.97 14.84 -4.55
N GLN A 180 20.28 15.48 -5.68
CA GLN A 180 21.42 16.40 -5.79
C GLN A 180 21.34 17.60 -4.84
N ASP A 181 20.16 18.17 -4.66
CA ASP A 181 19.92 19.29 -3.74
C ASP A 181 20.16 18.92 -2.27
N PHE A 182 19.83 17.69 -1.87
CA PHE A 182 20.21 17.16 -0.55
C PHE A 182 21.72 16.96 -0.43
N LYS A 183 22.40 16.48 -1.47
CA LYS A 183 23.86 16.33 -1.45
C LYS A 183 24.55 17.68 -1.22
N GLU A 184 24.17 18.70 -1.98
CA GLU A 184 24.69 20.07 -1.83
C GLU A 184 24.39 20.68 -0.45
N ALA A 185 23.24 20.33 0.15
CA ALA A 185 22.90 20.77 1.49
C ALA A 185 23.73 20.06 2.57
N PHE A 186 23.96 18.75 2.41
CA PHE A 186 24.79 17.97 3.33
C PHE A 186 26.27 18.36 3.27
N GLU A 187 26.80 18.73 2.10
CA GLU A 187 28.16 19.27 1.97
C GLU A 187 28.38 20.54 2.80
N LYS A 188 27.32 21.33 3.02
CA LYS A 188 27.37 22.56 3.83
C LYS A 188 27.15 22.32 5.33
N ASP A 189 26.61 21.16 5.70
CA ASP A 189 26.26 20.82 7.08
C ASP A 189 26.58 19.34 7.36
N GLN A 190 27.88 19.08 7.52
CA GLN A 190 28.40 17.74 7.75
C GLN A 190 27.83 17.10 9.02
N ILE A 191 27.52 17.89 10.05
CA ILE A 191 26.90 17.42 11.29
C ILE A 191 25.50 16.86 10.99
N ALA A 192 24.68 17.58 10.23
CA ALA A 192 23.38 17.09 9.81
C ALA A 192 23.50 15.82 8.95
N TYR A 193 24.53 15.72 8.12
CA TYR A 193 24.79 14.52 7.32
C TYR A 193 25.12 13.30 8.19
N GLU A 194 25.99 13.44 9.20
CA GLU A 194 26.31 12.37 10.14
C GLU A 194 25.08 11.91 10.93
N LEU A 195 24.27 12.86 11.41
CA LEU A 195 23.01 12.55 12.09
C LEU A 195 22.03 11.83 11.16
N TYR A 196 21.89 12.29 9.92
CA TYR A 196 21.11 11.62 8.89
C TYR A 196 21.60 10.19 8.66
N GLN A 197 22.91 9.95 8.60
CA GLN A 197 23.47 8.61 8.39
C GLN A 197 23.17 7.65 9.54
N ASN A 198 22.94 8.15 10.74
CA ASN A 198 22.57 7.34 11.91
C ASN A 198 21.07 7.03 12.00
N LEU A 199 20.22 7.64 11.16
CA LEU A 199 18.80 7.36 11.15
C LEU A 199 18.50 5.93 10.66
N PRO A 200 17.50 5.24 11.23
CA PRO A 200 16.91 4.05 10.63
C PRO A 200 16.41 4.32 9.20
N TYR A 201 16.45 3.29 8.35
CA TYR A 201 16.04 3.39 6.95
C TYR A 201 14.66 4.07 6.72
N PRO A 202 13.58 3.74 7.46
CA PRO A 202 12.29 4.40 7.29
C PRO A 202 12.36 5.91 7.52
N GLN A 203 13.17 6.34 8.49
CA GLN A 203 13.37 7.75 8.80
C GLN A 203 14.22 8.43 7.74
N LYS A 204 15.30 7.80 7.26
CA LYS A 204 16.10 8.31 6.13
C LYS A 204 15.24 8.51 4.88
N SER A 205 14.43 7.50 4.53
CA SER A 205 13.57 7.54 3.35
C SER A 205 12.50 8.63 3.48
N LYS A 206 11.83 8.73 4.66
CA LYS A 206 10.93 9.86 4.99
C LYS A 206 11.63 11.21 4.93
N PHE A 207 12.88 11.28 5.35
CA PHE A 207 13.68 12.51 5.34
C PHE A 207 13.94 13.02 3.92
N ILE A 208 14.29 12.14 3.00
CA ILE A 208 14.58 12.48 1.60
C ILE A 208 13.29 12.68 0.80
N TYR A 209 12.41 11.69 0.78
CA TYR A 209 11.23 11.69 -0.12
C TYR A 209 10.02 12.43 0.46
N GLY A 210 10.05 12.81 1.75
CA GLY A 210 8.96 13.59 2.36
C GLY A 210 8.81 15.00 1.80
N ILE A 211 9.79 15.51 1.05
CA ILE A 211 9.76 16.84 0.41
C ILE A 211 10.10 16.79 -1.08
N SER A 212 10.19 15.60 -1.69
CA SER A 212 10.49 15.46 -3.12
C SER A 212 9.36 15.98 -4.02
N HIS A 213 8.13 16.06 -3.49
CA HIS A 213 6.95 16.53 -4.22
C HIS A 213 6.92 18.06 -4.46
N PHE A 214 7.76 18.84 -3.77
CA PHE A 214 7.83 20.29 -4.00
C PHE A 214 8.54 20.58 -5.33
N LYS A 215 7.77 21.04 -6.32
CA LYS A 215 8.29 21.39 -7.66
C LYS A 215 9.05 22.72 -7.70
N ASN A 216 8.69 23.68 -6.84
CA ASN A 216 9.34 24.98 -6.77
C ASN A 216 10.73 24.85 -6.08
N PRO A 217 11.84 25.23 -6.75
CA PRO A 217 13.19 25.04 -6.22
C PRO A 217 13.47 25.78 -4.90
N GLU A 218 13.00 27.02 -4.75
CA GLU A 218 13.22 27.83 -3.54
C GLU A 218 12.48 27.25 -2.34
N THR A 219 11.22 26.83 -2.56
CA THR A 219 10.40 26.17 -1.54
C THR A 219 11.05 24.86 -1.12
N LYS A 220 11.55 24.08 -2.09
CA LYS A 220 12.24 22.83 -1.82
C LYS A 220 13.51 23.06 -0.98
N LYS A 221 14.36 24.01 -1.38
CA LYS A 221 15.57 24.41 -0.64
C LYS A 221 15.27 24.83 0.79
N LYS A 222 14.28 25.70 1.01
CA LYS A 222 13.86 26.14 2.35
C LYS A 222 13.40 24.97 3.23
N ASN A 223 12.68 24.00 2.65
CA ASN A 223 12.25 22.81 3.37
C ASN A 223 13.40 21.85 3.69
N ILE A 224 14.40 21.73 2.79
CA ILE A 224 15.64 21.00 3.05
C ILE A 224 16.34 21.63 4.26
N GLU A 225 16.64 22.93 4.22
CA GLU A 225 17.32 23.66 5.30
C GLU A 225 16.59 23.52 6.66
N LYS A 226 15.26 23.63 6.65
CA LYS A 226 14.42 23.40 7.83
C LYS A 226 14.63 21.99 8.40
N ARG A 227 14.60 20.96 7.56
CA ARG A 227 14.80 19.56 7.97
C ARG A 227 16.19 19.29 8.50
N LEU A 228 17.23 19.85 7.89
CA LEU A 228 18.61 19.76 8.41
C LEU A 228 18.72 20.37 9.80
N THR A 229 18.02 21.48 10.04
CA THR A 229 17.95 22.11 11.36
C THR A 229 17.21 21.23 12.37
N GLU A 230 16.13 20.57 11.95
CA GLU A 230 15.36 19.65 12.79
C GLU A 230 16.15 18.38 13.18
N LEU A 231 17.06 17.89 12.33
CA LEU A 231 17.92 16.74 12.68
C LEU A 231 18.82 17.00 13.88
N LYS A 232 19.20 18.26 14.10
CA LYS A 232 20.15 18.68 15.14
C LYS A 232 19.47 18.98 16.48
N LYS A 233 18.14 18.87 16.55
CA LYS A 233 17.34 19.10 17.77
C LYS A 233 17.08 17.79 18.49
#